data_AF-A0A9D9YFL5-F1
#
_entry.id   AF-A0A9D9YFL5-F1
#
_cell.length_a   1.000
_cell.length_b   1.000
_cell.length_c   1.000
_cell.angle_alpha   90.00
_cell.angle_beta   90.00
_cell.angle_gamma   90.00
#
_symmetry.space_group_name_H-M   'P 1'
#
loop_
_entity.id
_entity.type
_entity.pdbx_description
1 polymer ?
#
loop_
_entity_poly.entity_id
_entity_poly.type
_entity_poly.pdbx_seq_one_letter_code
_entity_poly.pdbx_strand_id
1 'polypeptide(L)'
;MNRSLWMRFYEAAPEAVQNYLLDTPAMEAEDKAQQLLSYDHDAWNRLMDVVWDEMFLRIPEPEFRARIAQVSGDRDPKDVEKALLRHVVLPLADLVPWDVERRLQELGVPLGEIQSVPRVSLRPVSYGAAVRRIAAQAKVSLISEESVRRCRELLISYVKSVRLIEQVKEQLQRSQAEGGVGLTRDQSEAFAKEMIDILARTEVVSEQEYVDWFTSFQREIESERIASQQIQRQTTAVVPEPSPETVPSSVFTSPQAREAQAALADAIEATYRATAWTGDEYLAKRLQNIISTRIRDVRNQQQVQDVLARDQKVGGMGFSEDDAEKMADIIEEQYKLHREAVVTEERQNINRVQEQQGQKISERKARESQAHAEWFEKKIRSGQRDDEARQVFFQQMKEAAAGRVQSSPNAPSGTGAPPTTPMVDSVSAPTRLMGLTEELQDTSVDMFRRLARSPHDAAVKLIQKLDALKAESFERWTEGVQAWRASPLQQAYLALIGDSFRAGRSVVEIIEQKAKTDPNVLTSEEVGAIMEINTHAQL
;
A
#
# COMPACT_ATOMS: atom_id res chain seq x y z
N MET A 1 13.02 -30.91 16.21
CA MET A 1 13.62 -29.80 16.99
C MET A 1 13.73 -30.20 18.47
N ASN A 2 14.81 -29.86 19.18
CA ASN A 2 14.89 -30.20 20.62
C ASN A 2 14.09 -29.21 21.49
N ARG A 3 13.66 -29.63 22.69
CA ARG A 3 12.83 -28.82 23.60
C ARG A 3 13.44 -27.46 23.94
N SER A 4 14.75 -27.40 24.16
CA SER A 4 15.44 -26.14 24.49
C SER A 4 15.41 -25.14 23.35
N LEU A 5 15.55 -25.62 22.11
CA LEU A 5 15.45 -24.79 20.91
C LEU A 5 14.00 -24.35 20.67
N TRP A 6 13.02 -25.23 20.89
CA TRP A 6 11.60 -24.89 20.84
C TRP A 6 11.26 -23.75 21.81
N MET A 7 11.70 -23.87 23.07
CA MET A 7 11.42 -22.84 24.09
C MET A 7 11.99 -21.48 23.70
N ARG A 8 13.18 -21.44 23.09
CA ARG A 8 13.76 -20.18 22.59
C ARG A 8 12.92 -19.53 21.50
N PHE A 9 12.41 -20.34 20.57
CA PHE A 9 11.54 -19.83 19.51
C PHE A 9 10.18 -19.38 20.05
N TYR A 10 9.61 -20.15 20.97
CA TYR A 10 8.38 -19.79 21.67
C TYR A 10 8.53 -18.46 22.43
N GLU A 11 9.59 -18.29 23.22
CA GLU A 11 9.86 -17.06 23.98
C GLU A 11 10.11 -15.84 23.07
N ALA A 12 10.64 -16.07 21.86
CA ALA A 12 10.86 -15.03 20.85
C ALA A 12 9.64 -14.76 19.97
N ALA A 13 8.62 -15.61 20.00
CA ALA A 13 7.43 -15.46 19.17
C ALA A 13 6.55 -14.30 19.66
N PRO A 14 5.78 -13.64 18.79
CA PRO A 14 4.81 -12.62 19.21
C PRO A 14 3.81 -13.15 20.24
N GLU A 15 3.36 -12.27 21.15
CA GLU A 15 2.50 -12.67 22.28
C GLU A 15 1.22 -13.39 21.83
N ALA A 16 0.61 -12.95 20.73
CA ALA A 16 -0.58 -13.61 20.17
C ALA A 16 -0.31 -15.06 19.72
N VAL A 17 0.90 -15.35 19.23
CA VAL A 17 1.32 -16.72 18.88
C VAL A 17 1.54 -17.54 20.13
N GLN A 18 2.23 -16.98 21.13
CA GLN A 18 2.46 -17.64 22.42
C GLN A 18 1.13 -18.03 23.08
N ASN A 19 0.21 -17.08 23.16
CA ASN A 19 -1.12 -17.28 23.73
C ASN A 19 -1.88 -18.38 22.99
N TYR A 20 -1.88 -18.34 21.65
CA TYR A 20 -2.53 -19.39 20.85
C TYR A 20 -1.92 -20.77 21.11
N LEU A 21 -0.60 -20.90 21.12
CA LEU A 21 0.08 -22.19 21.33
C LEU A 21 -0.20 -22.81 22.71
N LEU A 22 -0.57 -22.00 23.70
CA LEU A 22 -0.99 -22.46 25.02
C LEU A 22 -2.51 -22.59 25.19
N ASP A 23 -3.29 -22.19 24.18
CA ASP A 23 -4.75 -22.18 24.25
C ASP A 23 -5.35 -23.55 23.88
N THR A 24 -6.55 -23.81 24.39
CA THR A 24 -7.30 -25.05 24.16
C THR A 24 -7.53 -25.34 22.67
N PRO A 25 -7.88 -24.36 21.81
CA PRO A 25 -8.09 -24.59 20.39
C PRO A 25 -6.84 -25.10 19.65
N ALA A 26 -5.64 -24.69 20.06
CA ALA A 26 -4.41 -25.19 19.45
C ALA A 26 -4.20 -26.68 19.77
N MET A 27 -4.40 -27.06 21.03
CA MET A 27 -4.34 -28.45 21.47
C MET A 27 -5.41 -29.31 20.76
N GLU A 28 -6.65 -28.83 20.69
CA GLU A 28 -7.74 -29.53 19.99
C GLU A 28 -7.44 -29.69 18.49
N ALA A 29 -6.82 -28.70 17.86
CA ALA A 29 -6.46 -28.77 16.45
C ALA A 29 -5.33 -29.79 16.20
N GLU A 30 -4.34 -29.84 17.08
CA GLU A 30 -3.27 -30.84 17.07
C GLU A 30 -3.84 -32.26 17.26
N ASP A 31 -4.66 -32.46 18.29
CA ASP A 31 -5.33 -33.73 18.58
C ASP A 31 -6.18 -34.20 17.41
N LYS A 32 -6.93 -33.29 16.79
CA LYS A 32 -7.77 -33.59 15.62
C LYS A 32 -6.93 -34.04 14.43
N ALA A 33 -5.80 -33.40 14.17
CA ALA A 33 -4.89 -33.78 13.10
C ALA A 33 -4.24 -35.14 13.39
N GLN A 34 -3.81 -35.37 14.62
CA GLN A 34 -3.23 -36.65 15.04
C GLN A 34 -4.25 -37.80 14.92
N GLN A 35 -5.49 -37.58 15.37
CA GLN A 35 -6.57 -38.56 15.27
C GLN A 35 -6.92 -38.88 13.82
N LEU A 36 -7.07 -37.85 12.97
CA LEU A 36 -7.38 -38.01 11.55
C LEU A 36 -6.33 -38.89 10.84
N LEU A 37 -5.06 -38.66 11.16
CA LEU A 37 -3.96 -39.39 10.56
C LEU A 37 -3.68 -40.72 11.29
N SER A 38 -4.17 -40.91 12.52
CA SER A 38 -3.96 -42.10 13.35
C SER A 38 -2.48 -42.43 13.61
N TYR A 39 -1.62 -41.43 13.72
CA TYR A 39 -0.20 -41.63 14.06
C TYR A 39 -0.01 -41.99 15.53
N ASP A 40 0.93 -42.90 15.81
CA ASP A 40 1.43 -43.07 17.17
C ASP A 40 2.20 -41.83 17.64
N HIS A 41 2.50 -41.78 18.94
CA HIS A 41 3.13 -40.61 19.56
C HIS A 41 4.50 -40.28 18.95
N ASP A 42 5.33 -41.28 18.64
CA ASP A 42 6.68 -41.05 18.12
C ASP A 42 6.66 -40.55 16.67
N ALA A 43 5.76 -41.10 15.85
CA ALA A 43 5.57 -40.65 14.49
C ALA A 43 4.94 -39.25 14.43
N TRP A 44 4.01 -38.94 15.33
CA TRP A 44 3.44 -37.61 15.48
C TRP A 44 4.50 -36.57 15.84
N ASN A 45 5.36 -36.86 16.82
CA ASN A 45 6.44 -35.96 17.21
C ASN A 45 7.39 -35.65 16.05
N ARG A 46 7.71 -36.63 15.18
CA ARG A 46 8.53 -36.40 13.98
C ARG A 46 7.85 -35.50 12.95
N LEU A 47 6.53 -35.58 12.81
CA LEU A 47 5.77 -34.68 11.93
C LEU A 47 5.73 -33.27 12.50
N MET A 48 5.45 -33.14 13.79
CA MET A 48 5.43 -31.86 14.48
C MET A 48 6.80 -31.18 14.46
N ASP A 49 7.89 -31.94 14.50
CA ASP A 49 9.24 -31.41 14.28
C ASP A 49 9.40 -30.71 12.92
N VAL A 50 8.80 -31.24 11.85
CA VAL A 50 8.83 -30.62 10.52
C VAL A 50 7.95 -29.36 10.49
N VAL A 51 6.79 -29.40 11.14
CA VAL A 51 5.89 -28.24 11.27
C VAL A 51 6.57 -27.10 12.05
N TRP A 52 7.25 -27.40 13.15
CA TRP A 52 7.93 -26.38 13.92
C TRP A 52 9.14 -25.80 13.18
N ASP A 53 9.87 -26.62 12.43
CA ASP A 53 10.93 -26.14 11.54
C ASP A 53 10.35 -25.20 10.45
N GLU A 54 9.18 -25.51 9.89
CA GLU A 54 8.48 -24.61 8.96
C GLU A 54 8.18 -23.25 9.58
N MET A 55 7.56 -23.24 10.76
CA MET A 55 7.08 -22.02 11.39
C MET A 55 8.21 -21.14 11.94
N PHE A 56 9.23 -21.76 12.54
CA PHE A 56 10.28 -21.02 13.25
C PHE A 56 11.59 -20.89 12.48
N LEU A 57 11.90 -21.84 11.59
CA LEU A 57 13.07 -21.75 10.70
C LEU A 57 12.72 -21.24 9.30
N ARG A 58 11.43 -21.00 9.02
CA ARG A 58 10.92 -20.43 7.76
C ARG A 58 11.42 -21.21 6.53
N ILE A 59 11.35 -22.54 6.59
CA ILE A 59 11.80 -23.37 5.46
C ILE A 59 10.87 -23.20 4.23
N PRO A 60 11.40 -23.25 2.99
CA PRO A 60 10.60 -23.11 1.77
C PRO A 60 9.62 -24.27 1.53
N GLU A 61 8.51 -24.00 0.81
CA GLU A 61 7.47 -25.00 0.48
C GLU A 61 8.03 -26.33 -0.09
N PRO A 62 8.97 -26.33 -1.07
CA PRO A 62 9.48 -27.60 -1.61
C PRO A 62 10.24 -28.43 -0.58
N GLU A 63 10.96 -27.77 0.33
CA GLU A 63 11.72 -28.43 1.40
C GLU A 63 10.78 -29.01 2.45
N PHE A 64 9.77 -28.24 2.88
CA PHE A 64 8.73 -28.71 3.79
C PHE A 64 8.07 -29.98 3.25
N ARG A 65 7.64 -29.98 1.99
CA ARG A 65 7.00 -31.12 1.33
C ARG A 65 7.91 -32.34 1.24
N ALA A 66 9.19 -32.13 0.92
CA ALA A 66 10.16 -33.21 0.88
C ALA A 66 10.35 -33.86 2.26
N ARG A 67 10.42 -33.04 3.32
CA ARG A 67 10.54 -33.53 4.71
C ARG A 67 9.27 -34.28 5.15
N ILE A 68 8.08 -33.74 4.89
CA ILE A 68 6.81 -34.43 5.17
C ILE A 68 6.76 -35.81 4.50
N ALA A 69 7.13 -35.90 3.22
CA ALA A 69 7.16 -37.18 2.51
C ALA A 69 8.10 -38.22 3.15
N GLN A 70 9.22 -37.78 3.73
CA GLN A 70 10.15 -38.68 4.44
C GLN A 70 9.58 -39.23 5.75
N VAL A 71 8.77 -38.44 6.47
CA VAL A 71 8.21 -38.82 7.77
C VAL A 71 6.77 -39.37 7.68
N SER A 72 6.18 -39.39 6.48
CA SER A 72 4.80 -39.85 6.26
C SER A 72 4.60 -41.36 6.52
N GLY A 73 5.67 -42.17 6.43
CA GLY A 73 5.57 -43.62 6.59
C GLY A 73 4.72 -44.24 5.48
N ASP A 74 3.73 -45.06 5.86
CA ASP A 74 2.86 -45.79 4.90
C ASP A 74 1.66 -44.97 4.39
N ARG A 75 1.50 -43.72 4.84
CA ARG A 75 0.38 -42.84 4.44
C ARG A 75 0.74 -42.05 3.18
N ASP A 76 -0.28 -41.65 2.42
CA ASP A 76 -0.08 -40.71 1.32
C ASP A 76 0.43 -39.37 1.87
N PRO A 77 1.63 -38.91 1.48
CA PRO A 77 2.18 -37.64 1.93
C PRO A 77 1.24 -36.44 1.71
N LYS A 78 0.40 -36.48 0.67
CA LYS A 78 -0.56 -35.38 0.40
C LYS A 78 -1.68 -35.31 1.43
N ASP A 79 -2.14 -36.45 1.94
CA ASP A 79 -3.18 -36.49 2.97
C ASP A 79 -2.62 -36.02 4.33
N VAL A 80 -1.37 -36.40 4.62
CA VAL A 80 -0.61 -35.92 5.79
C VAL A 80 -0.40 -34.41 5.72
N GLU A 81 0.12 -33.93 4.59
CA GLU A 81 0.31 -32.50 4.31
C GLU A 81 -1.00 -31.72 4.49
N LYS A 82 -2.09 -32.19 3.87
CA LYS A 82 -3.41 -31.55 3.95
C LYS A 82 -3.92 -31.44 5.39
N ALA A 83 -3.78 -32.49 6.19
CA ALA A 83 -4.24 -32.51 7.57
C ALA A 83 -3.43 -31.55 8.45
N LEU A 84 -2.09 -31.57 8.33
CA LEU A 84 -1.21 -30.67 9.08
C LEU A 84 -1.43 -29.22 8.70
N LEU A 85 -1.44 -28.92 7.40
CA LEU A 85 -1.63 -27.54 6.93
C LEU A 85 -2.97 -26.99 7.38
N ARG A 86 -4.04 -27.79 7.30
CA ARG A 86 -5.39 -27.33 7.64
C ARG A 86 -5.58 -27.07 9.12
N HIS A 87 -5.09 -27.97 9.96
CA HIS A 87 -5.42 -27.97 11.39
C HIS A 87 -4.34 -27.30 12.23
N VAL A 88 -3.07 -27.51 11.91
CA VAL A 88 -1.95 -27.04 12.73
C VAL A 88 -1.37 -25.74 12.19
N VAL A 89 -1.08 -25.68 10.89
CA VAL A 89 -0.35 -24.55 10.30
C VAL A 89 -1.25 -23.36 9.96
N LEU A 90 -2.43 -23.59 9.38
CA LEU A 90 -3.33 -22.53 8.91
C LEU A 90 -3.72 -21.49 9.99
N PRO A 91 -3.99 -21.86 11.26
CA PRO A 91 -4.24 -20.89 12.32
C PRO A 91 -3.09 -19.91 12.56
N LEU A 92 -1.87 -20.29 12.17
CA LEU A 92 -0.62 -19.55 12.34
C LEU A 92 0.06 -19.29 10.98
N ALA A 93 -0.72 -19.24 9.89
CA ALA A 93 -0.20 -19.12 8.52
C ALA A 93 0.70 -17.91 8.31
N ASP A 94 0.53 -16.83 9.08
CA ASP A 94 1.36 -15.63 9.03
C ASP A 94 2.84 -15.87 9.40
N LEU A 95 3.17 -16.96 10.10
CA LEU A 95 4.55 -17.36 10.38
C LEU A 95 5.24 -18.03 9.18
N VAL A 96 4.46 -18.54 8.23
CA VAL A 96 4.95 -19.32 7.10
C VAL A 96 5.35 -18.37 5.95
N PRO A 97 6.52 -18.54 5.33
CA PRO A 97 7.01 -17.63 4.30
C PRO A 97 6.38 -17.85 2.90
N TRP A 98 5.38 -18.71 2.79
CA TRP A 98 4.72 -19.08 1.54
C TRP A 98 3.20 -19.25 1.72
N ASP A 99 2.46 -19.28 0.61
CA ASP A 99 1.00 -19.23 0.60
C ASP A 99 0.34 -20.58 0.95
N VAL A 100 0.09 -20.76 2.25
CA VAL A 100 -0.58 -21.97 2.81
C VAL A 100 -1.99 -22.16 2.24
N GLU A 101 -2.73 -21.08 1.99
CA GLU A 101 -4.10 -21.17 1.48
C GLU A 101 -4.14 -21.70 0.05
N ARG A 102 -3.30 -21.13 -0.82
CA ARG A 102 -3.14 -21.63 -2.18
C ARG A 102 -2.78 -23.11 -2.16
N ARG A 103 -1.87 -23.52 -1.28
CA ARG A 103 -1.46 -24.92 -1.18
C ARG A 103 -2.60 -25.83 -0.73
N LEU A 104 -3.39 -25.41 0.25
CA LEU A 104 -4.59 -26.14 0.69
C LEU A 104 -5.63 -26.28 -0.43
N GLN A 105 -5.79 -25.26 -1.27
CA GLN A 105 -6.66 -25.32 -2.46
C GLN A 105 -6.12 -26.32 -3.50
N GLU A 106 -4.81 -26.35 -3.74
CA GLU A 106 -4.16 -27.34 -4.61
C GLU A 106 -4.34 -28.79 -4.08
N LEU A 107 -4.44 -28.96 -2.76
CA LEU A 107 -4.77 -30.23 -2.08
C LEU A 107 -6.28 -30.52 -2.01
N GLY A 108 -7.09 -29.70 -2.69
CA GLY A 108 -8.54 -29.88 -2.82
C GLY A 108 -9.32 -29.54 -1.55
N VAL A 109 -8.84 -28.62 -0.71
CA VAL A 109 -9.65 -28.05 0.39
C VAL A 109 -10.53 -26.93 -0.14
N PRO A 110 -11.85 -26.95 0.10
CA PRO A 110 -12.74 -25.87 -0.32
C PRO A 110 -12.41 -24.54 0.36
N LEU A 111 -12.51 -23.43 -0.37
CA LEU A 111 -12.21 -22.08 0.14
C LEU A 111 -13.04 -21.72 1.39
N GLY A 112 -14.31 -22.12 1.44
CA GLY A 112 -15.16 -21.88 2.60
C GLY A 112 -14.66 -22.57 3.87
N GLU A 113 -14.03 -23.74 3.75
CA GLU A 113 -13.42 -24.43 4.88
C GLU A 113 -12.14 -23.71 5.33
N ILE A 114 -11.32 -23.22 4.40
CA ILE A 114 -10.10 -22.45 4.68
C ILE A 114 -10.42 -21.13 5.39
N GLN A 115 -11.45 -20.42 4.93
CA GLN A 115 -11.88 -19.12 5.50
C GLN A 115 -12.56 -19.27 6.86
N SER A 116 -13.11 -20.44 7.17
CA SER A 116 -13.76 -20.70 8.47
C SER A 116 -12.78 -20.92 9.62
N VAL A 117 -11.50 -21.17 9.33
CA VAL A 117 -10.50 -21.44 10.36
C VAL A 117 -10.09 -20.13 11.04
N PRO A 118 -10.21 -20.02 12.38
CA PRO A 118 -9.75 -18.86 13.12
C PRO A 118 -8.22 -18.75 13.05
N ARG A 119 -7.70 -17.54 12.85
CA ARG A 119 -6.26 -17.29 12.68
C ARG A 119 -5.74 -16.25 13.66
N VAL A 120 -4.49 -16.44 14.03
CA VAL A 120 -3.65 -15.44 14.68
C VAL A 120 -3.07 -14.54 13.58
N SER A 121 -3.27 -13.23 13.72
CA SER A 121 -2.73 -12.23 12.80
C SER A 121 -1.47 -11.64 13.41
N LEU A 122 -0.34 -11.74 12.71
CA LEU A 122 0.89 -11.05 13.11
C LEU A 122 0.89 -9.59 12.69
N ARG A 123 -0.01 -9.23 11.77
CA ARG A 123 -0.22 -7.84 11.38
C ARG A 123 -1.11 -7.17 12.43
N PRO A 124 -0.63 -6.08 13.06
CA PRO A 124 -1.44 -5.35 14.00
C PRO A 124 -2.61 -4.67 13.27
N VAL A 125 -3.67 -4.36 14.00
CA VAL A 125 -4.86 -3.70 13.46
C VAL A 125 -5.09 -2.41 14.24
N SER A 126 -5.51 -1.34 13.56
CA SER A 126 -5.86 -0.09 14.24
C SER A 126 -7.09 -0.30 15.13
N TYR A 127 -7.24 0.48 16.21
CA TYR A 127 -8.46 0.43 17.03
C TYR A 127 -9.74 0.66 16.21
N GLY A 128 -9.71 1.55 15.22
CA GLY A 128 -10.85 1.81 14.33
C GLY A 128 -11.24 0.59 13.50
N ALA A 129 -10.27 -0.07 12.86
CA ALA A 129 -10.51 -1.29 12.10
C ALA A 129 -10.94 -2.46 13.00
N ALA A 130 -10.32 -2.60 14.17
CA ALA A 130 -10.69 -3.63 15.14
C ALA A 130 -12.18 -3.50 15.52
N VAL A 131 -12.66 -2.29 15.86
CA VAL A 131 -14.08 -2.06 16.19
C VAL A 131 -15.01 -2.45 15.05
N ARG A 132 -14.68 -2.11 13.81
CA ARG A 132 -15.51 -2.47 12.64
C ARG A 132 -15.54 -3.99 12.45
N ARG A 133 -14.41 -4.66 12.63
CA ARG A 133 -14.31 -6.13 12.57
C ARG A 133 -15.10 -6.81 13.68
N ILE A 134 -14.98 -6.34 14.92
CA ILE A 134 -15.76 -6.81 16.08
C ILE A 134 -17.25 -6.66 15.78
N ALA A 135 -17.68 -5.49 15.31
CA ALA A 135 -19.07 -5.22 14.99
C ALA A 135 -19.60 -6.16 13.90
N ALA A 136 -18.83 -6.37 12.84
CA ALA A 136 -19.19 -7.28 11.75
C ALA A 136 -19.32 -8.74 12.24
N GLN A 137 -18.36 -9.23 13.02
CA GLN A 137 -18.36 -10.58 13.57
C GLN A 137 -19.51 -10.79 14.58
N ALA A 138 -19.75 -9.78 15.42
CA ALA A 138 -20.85 -9.77 16.38
C ALA A 138 -22.22 -9.54 15.72
N LYS A 139 -22.27 -9.30 14.40
CA LYS A 139 -23.48 -8.94 13.64
C LYS A 139 -24.20 -7.72 14.23
N VAL A 140 -23.42 -6.77 14.73
CA VAL A 140 -23.88 -5.49 15.29
C VAL A 140 -23.71 -4.41 14.23
N SER A 141 -24.80 -3.70 13.91
CA SER A 141 -24.73 -2.57 13.00
C SER A 141 -24.36 -1.30 13.77
N LEU A 142 -23.19 -0.73 13.45
CA LEU A 142 -22.78 0.59 13.92
C LEU A 142 -23.15 1.62 12.84
N ILE A 143 -24.31 2.26 13.01
CA ILE A 143 -24.91 3.12 11.97
C ILE A 143 -24.21 4.49 11.88
N SER A 144 -23.68 5.00 13.00
CA SER A 144 -23.04 6.32 13.06
C SER A 144 -21.54 6.23 13.32
N GLU A 145 -20.77 7.12 12.69
CA GLU A 145 -19.34 7.31 12.97
C GLU A 145 -19.08 7.65 14.44
N GLU A 146 -20.04 8.31 15.10
CA GLU A 146 -19.96 8.55 16.54
C GLU A 146 -20.05 7.24 17.36
N SER A 147 -20.87 6.28 16.95
CA SER A 147 -20.94 4.96 17.59
C SER A 147 -19.62 4.20 17.42
N VAL A 148 -19.02 4.26 16.23
CA VAL A 148 -17.69 3.68 15.98
C VAL A 148 -16.64 4.34 16.87
N ARG A 149 -16.65 5.68 16.97
CA ARG A 149 -15.73 6.43 17.84
C ARG A 149 -15.87 6.03 19.31
N ARG A 150 -17.10 5.89 19.81
CA ARG A 150 -17.37 5.48 21.20
C ARG A 150 -16.93 4.05 21.46
N CYS A 151 -17.24 3.11 20.57
CA CYS A 151 -16.74 1.72 20.66
C CYS A 151 -15.20 1.69 20.65
N ARG A 152 -14.56 2.55 19.85
CA ARG A 152 -13.09 2.68 19.81
C ARG A 152 -12.53 3.18 21.14
N GLU A 153 -13.12 4.21 21.73
CA GLU A 153 -12.73 4.73 23.04
C GLU A 153 -12.90 3.66 24.15
N LEU A 154 -13.97 2.87 24.08
CA LEU A 154 -14.19 1.74 24.99
C LEU A 154 -13.13 0.64 24.82
N LEU A 155 -12.79 0.28 23.58
CA LEU A 155 -11.75 -0.68 23.27
C LEU A 155 -10.38 -0.23 23.81
N ILE A 156 -10.01 1.03 23.54
CA ILE A 156 -8.77 1.64 24.08
C ILE A 156 -8.77 1.59 25.60
N SER A 157 -9.89 1.97 26.23
CA SER A 157 -10.01 1.97 27.69
C SER A 157 -9.90 0.57 28.29
N TYR A 158 -10.38 -0.45 27.59
CA TYR A 158 -10.26 -1.85 28.00
C TYR A 158 -8.81 -2.36 27.87
N VAL A 159 -8.17 -2.13 26.71
CA VAL A 159 -6.77 -2.50 26.47
C VAL A 159 -5.84 -1.84 27.48
N LYS A 160 -6.09 -0.58 27.83
CA LYS A 160 -5.33 0.15 28.87
C LYS A 160 -5.70 -0.26 30.31
N SER A 161 -6.53 -1.29 30.49
CA SER A 161 -7.01 -1.76 31.81
C SER A 161 -7.67 -0.67 32.67
N VAL A 162 -8.18 0.40 32.03
CA VAL A 162 -8.92 1.48 32.70
C VAL A 162 -10.36 1.06 32.98
N ARG A 163 -10.90 0.15 32.16
CA ARG A 163 -12.25 -0.41 32.30
C ARG A 163 -12.23 -1.93 32.27
N LEU A 164 -13.05 -2.53 33.13
CA LEU A 164 -13.36 -3.96 33.08
C LEU A 164 -14.38 -4.28 31.98
N ILE A 165 -14.43 -5.54 31.55
CA ILE A 165 -15.34 -5.97 30.49
C ILE A 165 -16.82 -5.70 30.82
N GLU A 166 -17.22 -5.84 32.08
CA GLU A 166 -18.59 -5.56 32.53
C GLU A 166 -18.92 -4.06 32.42
N GLN A 167 -17.94 -3.18 32.68
CA GLN A 167 -18.11 -1.74 32.49
C GLN A 167 -18.17 -1.37 31.01
N VAL A 168 -17.47 -2.10 30.14
CA VAL A 168 -17.58 -1.93 28.69
C VAL A 168 -19.00 -2.31 28.23
N LYS A 169 -19.52 -3.46 28.65
CA LYS A 169 -20.89 -3.89 28.35
C LYS A 169 -21.94 -2.87 28.79
N GLU A 170 -21.79 -2.32 30.00
CA GLU A 170 -22.68 -1.28 30.51
C GLU A 170 -22.69 -0.03 29.60
N GLN A 171 -21.51 0.45 29.18
CA GLN A 171 -21.41 1.61 28.29
C GLN A 171 -21.91 1.35 26.88
N LEU A 172 -21.74 0.13 26.37
CA LEU A 172 -22.33 -0.30 25.10
C LEU A 172 -23.87 -0.23 25.15
N GLN A 173 -24.47 -0.60 26.30
CA GLN A 173 -25.93 -0.60 26.48
C GLN A 173 -26.54 0.77 26.76
N ARG A 174 -25.78 1.68 27.38
CA ARG A 174 -26.26 3.04 27.69
C ARG A 174 -26.74 3.75 26.43
N SER A 175 -27.77 4.59 26.59
CA SER A 175 -28.36 5.31 25.48
C SER A 175 -27.35 6.27 24.84
N GLN A 176 -27.53 6.57 23.55
CA GLN A 176 -26.66 7.52 22.86
C GLN A 176 -26.71 8.93 23.47
N ALA A 177 -27.84 9.30 24.08
CA ALA A 177 -28.04 10.58 24.78
C ALA A 177 -27.25 10.68 26.09
N GLU A 178 -27.00 9.54 26.75
CA GLU A 178 -26.22 9.45 27.99
C GLU A 178 -24.73 9.14 27.73
N GLY A 179 -24.29 9.28 26.47
CA GLY A 179 -22.91 9.02 26.07
C GLY A 179 -22.56 7.55 25.81
N GLY A 180 -23.54 6.64 25.80
CA GLY A 180 -23.34 5.23 25.45
C GLY A 180 -23.51 4.93 23.96
N VAL A 181 -23.55 3.65 23.57
CA VAL A 181 -23.69 3.25 22.14
C VAL A 181 -25.15 2.93 21.77
N GLY A 182 -25.96 2.52 22.74
CA GLY A 182 -27.36 2.16 22.56
C GLY A 182 -27.58 0.73 22.04
N LEU A 183 -26.64 -0.19 22.31
CA LEU A 183 -26.77 -1.59 21.95
C LEU A 183 -27.75 -2.31 22.88
N THR A 184 -28.47 -3.30 22.35
CA THR A 184 -29.23 -4.23 23.19
C THR A 184 -28.29 -5.07 24.06
N ARG A 185 -28.82 -5.69 25.12
CA ARG A 185 -28.05 -6.59 25.98
C ARG A 185 -27.35 -7.69 25.17
N ASP A 186 -28.08 -8.39 24.31
CA ASP A 186 -27.53 -9.47 23.49
C ASP A 186 -26.44 -8.98 22.53
N GLN A 187 -26.64 -7.81 21.92
CA GLN A 187 -25.62 -7.18 21.07
C GLN A 187 -24.37 -6.78 21.86
N SER A 188 -24.54 -6.27 23.08
CA SER A 188 -23.42 -5.90 23.94
C SER A 188 -22.63 -7.12 24.41
N GLU A 189 -23.31 -8.23 24.70
CA GLU A 189 -22.68 -9.51 25.07
C GLU A 189 -21.91 -10.10 23.89
N ALA A 190 -22.51 -10.11 22.69
CA ALA A 190 -21.87 -10.55 21.46
C ALA A 190 -20.64 -9.68 21.11
N PHE A 191 -20.78 -8.35 21.17
CA PHE A 191 -19.67 -7.43 20.90
C PHE A 191 -18.53 -7.61 21.89
N ALA A 192 -18.83 -7.74 23.18
CA ALA A 192 -17.81 -7.96 24.22
C ALA A 192 -17.08 -9.30 24.03
N LYS A 193 -17.78 -10.35 23.61
CA LYS A 193 -17.17 -11.64 23.30
C LYS A 193 -16.20 -11.52 22.12
N GLU A 194 -16.66 -11.00 20.98
CA GLU A 194 -15.82 -10.84 19.79
C GLU A 194 -14.64 -9.88 20.04
N MET A 195 -14.81 -8.88 20.91
CA MET A 195 -13.73 -8.00 21.35
C MET A 195 -12.61 -8.76 22.07
N ILE A 196 -12.98 -9.66 23.00
CA ILE A 196 -12.00 -10.52 23.69
C ILE A 196 -11.34 -11.47 22.70
N ASP A 197 -12.13 -12.08 21.81
CA ASP A 197 -11.63 -13.05 20.82
C ASP A 197 -10.62 -12.39 19.84
N ILE A 198 -10.86 -11.13 19.42
CA ILE A 198 -9.89 -10.39 18.60
C ILE A 198 -8.62 -10.07 19.38
N LEU A 199 -8.74 -9.53 20.60
CA LEU A 199 -7.58 -9.13 21.40
C LEU A 199 -6.69 -10.32 21.78
N ALA A 200 -7.25 -11.53 21.85
CA ALA A 200 -6.48 -12.76 22.08
C ALA A 200 -5.63 -13.18 20.86
N ARG A 201 -6.02 -12.77 19.63
CA ARG A 201 -5.46 -13.31 18.37
C ARG A 201 -4.77 -12.28 17.50
N THR A 202 -4.95 -11.00 17.79
CA THR A 202 -4.49 -9.92 16.95
C THR A 202 -4.07 -8.76 17.82
N GLU A 203 -2.87 -8.25 17.59
CA GLU A 203 -2.40 -7.04 18.25
C GLU A 203 -3.23 -5.84 17.75
N VAL A 204 -3.74 -5.04 18.69
CA VAL A 204 -4.51 -3.84 18.37
C VAL A 204 -3.73 -2.62 18.83
N VAL A 205 -3.44 -1.72 17.90
CA VAL A 205 -2.59 -0.54 18.11
C VAL A 205 -3.32 0.74 17.75
N SER A 206 -2.74 1.89 18.12
CA SER A 206 -3.25 3.19 17.68
C SER A 206 -3.12 3.38 16.18
N GLU A 207 -3.93 4.27 15.63
CA GLU A 207 -3.89 4.62 14.20
C GLU A 207 -2.50 5.13 13.79
N GLN A 208 -1.81 5.87 14.67
CA GLN A 208 -0.46 6.35 14.41
C GLN A 208 0.56 5.20 14.42
N GLU A 209 0.53 4.35 15.46
CA GLU A 209 1.42 3.19 15.56
C GLU A 209 1.23 2.22 14.38
N TYR A 210 -0.01 2.04 13.91
CA TYR A 210 -0.30 1.25 12.72
C TYR A 210 0.35 1.85 11.46
N VAL A 211 0.27 3.18 11.28
CA VAL A 211 0.91 3.87 10.14
C VAL A 211 2.43 3.71 10.19
N ASP A 212 3.03 3.85 11.38
CA ASP A 212 4.46 3.72 11.58
C ASP A 212 4.92 2.28 11.28
N TRP A 213 4.22 1.29 11.86
CA TRP A 213 4.44 -0.14 11.59
C TRP A 213 4.31 -0.44 10.10
N PHE A 214 3.21 -0.02 9.47
CA PHE A 214 2.96 -0.28 8.05
C PHE A 214 4.05 0.33 7.17
N THR A 215 4.51 1.55 7.49
CA THR A 215 5.60 2.21 6.76
C THR A 215 6.92 1.44 6.90
N SER A 216 7.25 0.94 8.10
CA SER A 216 8.44 0.11 8.30
C SER A 216 8.35 -1.23 7.56
N PHE A 217 7.19 -1.89 7.65
CA PHE A 217 6.91 -3.16 7.01
C PHE A 217 7.04 -3.08 5.49
N GLN A 218 6.55 -1.99 4.88
CA GLN A 218 6.71 -1.74 3.45
C GLN A 218 8.17 -1.54 3.04
N ARG A 219 8.96 -0.83 3.84
CA ARG A 219 10.39 -0.65 3.57
C ARG A 219 11.15 -1.97 3.66
N GLU A 220 10.79 -2.81 4.62
CA GLU A 220 11.39 -4.15 4.78
C GLU A 220 11.08 -5.03 3.57
N ILE A 221 9.81 -5.15 3.17
CA ILE A 221 9.40 -5.89 1.98
C ILE A 221 10.14 -5.39 0.72
N GLU A 222 10.22 -4.08 0.53
CA GLU A 222 10.91 -3.50 -0.63
C GLU A 222 12.42 -3.81 -0.59
N SER A 223 13.04 -3.74 0.60
CA SER A 223 14.45 -4.10 0.77
C SER A 223 14.72 -5.57 0.48
N GLU A 224 13.85 -6.48 0.92
CA GLU A 224 13.93 -7.92 0.64
C GLU A 224 13.73 -8.21 -0.84
N ARG A 225 12.80 -7.50 -1.50
CA ARG A 225 12.58 -7.59 -2.95
C ARG A 225 13.81 -7.15 -3.73
N ILE A 226 14.43 -6.03 -3.35
CA ILE A 226 15.67 -5.54 -3.98
C ILE A 226 16.82 -6.54 -3.75
N ALA A 227 16.98 -7.05 -2.54
CA ALA A 227 18.01 -8.04 -2.21
C ALA A 227 17.83 -9.34 -3.02
N SER A 228 16.59 -9.84 -3.12
CA SER A 228 16.26 -11.04 -3.89
C SER A 228 16.56 -10.85 -5.38
N GLN A 229 16.24 -9.68 -5.95
CA GLN A 229 16.58 -9.35 -7.34
C GLN A 229 18.09 -9.24 -7.58
N GLN A 230 18.86 -8.74 -6.60
CA GLN A 230 20.31 -8.69 -6.69
C GLN A 230 20.95 -10.08 -6.64
N ILE A 231 20.49 -10.95 -5.74
CA ILE A 231 20.95 -12.34 -5.62
C ILE A 231 20.64 -13.10 -6.91
N GLN A 232 19.45 -12.92 -7.49
CA GLN A 232 19.05 -13.58 -8.73
C GLN A 232 19.88 -13.10 -9.94
N ARG A 233 20.27 -11.82 -9.98
CA ARG A 233 21.22 -11.29 -10.99
C ARG A 233 22.63 -11.84 -10.83
N GLN A 234 23.10 -12.03 -9.60
CA GLN A 234 24.42 -12.61 -9.31
C GLN A 234 24.48 -14.12 -9.62
N THR A 235 23.40 -14.88 -9.39
CA THR A 235 23.37 -16.32 -9.70
C THR A 235 23.33 -16.62 -11.20
N THR A 236 22.75 -15.74 -12.02
CA THR A 236 22.83 -15.85 -13.50
C THR A 236 24.19 -15.48 -14.09
N ALA A 237 25.13 -14.93 -13.31
CA ALA A 237 26.40 -14.41 -13.82
C ALA A 237 27.59 -15.39 -13.74
N VAL A 238 27.40 -16.65 -13.34
CA VAL A 238 28.51 -17.60 -13.08
C VAL A 238 28.57 -18.74 -14.10
N VAL A 239 29.21 -18.52 -15.27
CA VAL A 239 29.90 -19.50 -16.15
C VAL A 239 31.03 -18.72 -16.89
N PRO A 240 32.26 -19.28 -17.11
CA PRO A 240 33.51 -18.55 -16.83
C PRO A 240 34.22 -17.87 -18.01
N GLU A 241 35.05 -16.90 -17.62
CA GLU A 241 35.98 -16.03 -18.36
C GLU A 241 37.21 -16.75 -18.99
N PRO A 242 37.93 -16.15 -19.98
CA PRO A 242 38.97 -15.15 -19.65
C PRO A 242 39.24 -14.03 -20.70
N SER A 243 39.49 -12.80 -20.22
CA SER A 243 40.76 -12.04 -20.41
C SER A 243 40.57 -10.54 -20.13
N PRO A 244 41.64 -9.84 -19.69
CA PRO A 244 41.56 -8.69 -18.80
C PRO A 244 41.52 -7.36 -19.55
N GLU A 245 41.39 -6.28 -18.76
CA GLU A 245 41.41 -4.87 -19.14
C GLU A 245 40.04 -4.29 -19.46
N THR A 246 39.35 -3.79 -18.44
CA THR A 246 39.35 -2.35 -18.11
C THR A 246 38.29 -2.10 -17.04
N VAL A 247 38.71 -1.48 -15.93
CA VAL A 247 37.76 -0.75 -15.08
C VAL A 247 37.30 0.47 -15.89
N PRO A 248 36.00 0.77 -15.91
CA PRO A 248 35.58 1.85 -15.03
C PRO A 248 34.25 1.58 -14.34
N SER A 249 34.30 1.74 -13.02
CA SER A 249 33.17 1.98 -12.16
C SER A 249 32.51 3.34 -12.47
N SER A 250 31.18 3.34 -12.46
CA SER A 250 30.25 4.47 -12.24
C SER A 250 30.09 5.52 -13.35
N VAL A 251 28.95 5.47 -14.05
CA VAL A 251 28.31 6.67 -14.63
C VAL A 251 26.79 6.45 -14.73
N PHE A 252 26.03 6.58 -13.65
CA PHE A 252 24.58 6.95 -13.72
C PHE A 252 24.13 7.51 -12.37
N THR A 253 24.52 8.74 -12.09
CA THR A 253 23.92 9.60 -11.05
C THR A 253 23.32 10.81 -11.77
N SER A 254 22.07 11.16 -11.48
CA SER A 254 21.44 12.36 -12.04
C SER A 254 22.28 13.61 -11.71
N PRO A 255 22.19 14.71 -12.49
CA PRO A 255 22.92 15.95 -12.19
C PRO A 255 22.68 16.42 -10.75
N GLN A 256 21.45 16.30 -10.27
CA GLN A 256 21.05 16.62 -8.90
C GLN A 256 21.63 15.64 -7.87
N ALA A 257 21.74 14.34 -8.18
CA ALA A 257 22.40 13.38 -7.31
C ALA A 257 23.92 13.60 -7.26
N ARG A 258 24.55 14.08 -8.34
CA ARG A 258 25.96 14.46 -8.35
C ARG A 258 26.21 15.71 -7.53
N GLU A 259 25.32 16.70 -7.61
CA GLU A 259 25.39 17.93 -6.83
C GLU A 259 25.17 17.65 -5.34
N ALA A 260 24.19 16.81 -4.97
CA ALA A 260 23.99 16.37 -3.60
C ALA A 260 25.16 15.52 -3.07
N GLN A 261 25.76 14.68 -3.90
CA GLN A 261 26.96 13.91 -3.54
C GLN A 261 28.19 14.81 -3.36
N ALA A 262 28.34 15.86 -4.17
CA ALA A 262 29.41 16.84 -4.05
C ALA A 262 29.24 17.69 -2.78
N ALA A 263 28.04 18.22 -2.53
CA ALA A 263 27.73 18.98 -1.31
C ALA A 263 27.95 18.14 -0.03
N LEU A 264 27.61 16.85 -0.08
CA LEU A 264 27.87 15.93 1.02
C LEU A 264 29.37 15.65 1.22
N ALA A 265 30.14 15.51 0.13
CA ALA A 265 31.58 15.34 0.21
C ALA A 265 32.26 16.59 0.81
N ASP A 266 31.84 17.78 0.39
CA ASP A 266 32.31 19.06 0.92
C ASP A 266 31.99 19.20 2.42
N ALA A 267 30.79 18.77 2.84
CA ALA A 267 30.39 18.77 4.24
C ALA A 267 31.24 17.83 5.11
N ILE A 268 31.55 16.64 4.61
CA ILE A 268 32.42 15.67 5.29
C ILE A 268 33.84 16.24 5.41
N GLU A 269 34.36 16.85 4.34
CA GLU A 269 35.70 17.43 4.35
C GLU A 269 35.80 18.65 5.27
N ALA A 270 34.82 19.55 5.24
CA ALA A 270 34.74 20.70 6.13
C ALA A 270 34.70 20.28 7.61
N THR A 271 33.86 19.29 7.92
CA THR A 271 33.75 18.73 9.28
C THR A 271 35.06 18.07 9.70
N TYR A 272 35.69 17.28 8.82
CA TYR A 272 36.98 16.66 9.10
C TYR A 272 38.07 17.71 9.38
N ARG A 273 38.13 18.80 8.61
CA ARG A 273 39.07 19.91 8.86
C ARG A 273 38.81 20.62 10.20
N ALA A 274 37.54 20.78 10.58
CA ALA A 274 37.15 21.41 11.85
C ALA A 274 37.61 20.60 13.08
N THR A 275 37.76 19.28 12.95
CA THR A 275 38.29 18.44 14.03
C THR A 275 39.77 18.70 14.36
N ALA A 276 40.52 19.34 13.44
CA ALA A 276 41.97 19.53 13.53
C ALA A 276 42.77 18.23 13.85
N TRP A 277 42.17 17.06 13.61
CA TRP A 277 42.76 15.79 13.97
C TRP A 277 43.88 15.43 12.99
N THR A 278 45.04 15.08 13.54
CA THR A 278 46.22 14.69 12.78
C THR A 278 46.68 13.32 13.25
N GLY A 279 46.62 12.34 12.36
CA GLY A 279 47.02 10.97 12.64
C GLY A 279 47.22 10.16 11.36
N ASP A 280 47.32 8.85 11.50
CA ASP A 280 47.60 7.94 10.38
C ASP A 280 46.48 7.94 9.32
N GLU A 281 46.83 7.72 8.05
CA GLU A 281 45.92 7.71 6.89
C GLU A 281 44.78 6.71 7.08
N TYR A 282 45.07 5.57 7.72
CA TYR A 282 44.07 4.56 8.04
C TYR A 282 43.00 5.07 9.05
N LEU A 283 43.44 5.76 10.10
CA LEU A 283 42.55 6.34 11.11
C LEU A 283 41.85 7.60 10.60
N ALA A 284 42.47 8.35 9.68
CA ALA A 284 41.84 9.47 8.98
C ALA A 284 40.59 9.02 8.19
N LYS A 285 40.73 7.95 7.39
CA LYS A 285 39.61 7.36 6.63
C LYS A 285 38.50 6.84 7.57
N ARG A 286 38.89 6.29 8.73
CA ARG A 286 37.94 5.84 9.75
C ARG A 286 37.15 7.00 10.36
N LEU A 287 37.83 8.09 10.72
CA LEU A 287 37.18 9.30 11.24
C LEU A 287 36.24 9.93 10.20
N GLN A 288 36.67 10.02 8.94
CA GLN A 288 35.82 10.50 7.84
C GLN A 288 34.55 9.65 7.65
N ASN A 289 34.65 8.33 7.84
CA ASN A 289 33.48 7.45 7.79
C ASN A 289 32.52 7.71 8.97
N ILE A 290 33.04 7.94 10.18
CA ILE A 290 32.23 8.28 11.35
C ILE A 290 31.50 9.61 11.11
N ILE A 291 32.21 10.63 10.64
CA ILE A 291 31.66 11.94 10.24
C ILE A 291 30.58 11.78 9.17
N SER A 292 30.87 11.03 8.10
CA SER A 292 29.93 10.74 7.01
C SER A 292 28.62 10.13 7.51
N THR A 293 28.68 9.19 8.46
CA THR A 293 27.46 8.61 9.03
C THR A 293 26.66 9.58 9.90
N ARG A 294 27.31 10.54 10.57
CA ARG A 294 26.59 11.57 11.32
C ARG A 294 25.95 12.60 10.39
N ILE A 295 26.67 13.07 9.36
CA ILE A 295 26.15 14.04 8.37
C ILE A 295 24.96 13.45 7.57
N ARG A 296 24.96 12.13 7.33
CA ARG A 296 23.83 11.41 6.74
C ARG A 296 22.69 11.09 7.71
N ASP A 297 22.79 11.55 8.95
CA ASP A 297 21.82 11.33 10.04
C ASP A 297 21.57 9.85 10.39
N VAL A 298 22.55 8.99 10.14
CA VAL A 298 22.47 7.53 10.42
C VAL A 298 22.80 7.22 11.90
N ARG A 299 23.57 8.09 12.56
CA ARG A 299 23.99 7.95 13.96
C ARG A 299 23.70 9.23 14.73
N ASN A 300 23.36 9.13 16.01
CA ASN A 300 23.20 10.27 16.92
C ASN A 300 24.53 10.63 17.62
N GLN A 301 24.59 11.79 18.29
CA GLN A 301 25.81 12.29 18.96
C GLN A 301 26.41 11.28 19.96
N GLN A 302 25.56 10.64 20.79
CA GLN A 302 26.01 9.65 21.77
C GLN A 302 26.65 8.43 21.09
N GLN A 303 26.04 7.93 20.00
CA GLN A 303 26.59 6.83 19.22
C GLN A 303 27.91 7.20 18.52
N VAL A 304 28.07 8.46 18.11
CA VAL A 304 29.33 8.97 17.58
C VAL A 304 30.40 8.95 18.66
N GLN A 305 30.11 9.48 19.86
CA GLN A 305 31.00 9.45 21.02
C GLN A 305 31.43 8.02 21.37
N ASP A 306 30.47 7.08 21.46
CA ASP A 306 30.75 5.68 21.77
C ASP A 306 31.68 5.03 20.74
N VAL A 307 31.49 5.31 19.44
CA VAL A 307 32.35 4.77 18.37
C VAL A 307 33.75 5.40 18.39
N LEU A 308 33.85 6.67 18.75
CA LEU A 308 35.13 7.36 18.92
C LEU A 308 35.92 6.80 20.12
N ALA A 309 35.24 6.48 21.24
CA ALA A 309 35.86 5.93 22.45
C ALA A 309 36.25 4.44 22.32
N ARG A 310 35.58 3.67 21.44
CA ARG A 310 35.87 2.24 21.24
C ARG A 310 37.30 1.95 20.82
N ASP A 311 37.82 0.80 21.24
CA ASP A 311 39.15 0.33 20.86
C ASP A 311 39.33 0.20 19.33
N GLN A 312 40.52 0.52 18.85
CA GLN A 312 40.85 0.47 17.43
C GLN A 312 40.71 -0.93 16.81
N LYS A 313 40.87 -2.00 17.60
CA LYS A 313 40.72 -3.41 17.18
C LYS A 313 39.29 -3.80 16.88
N VAL A 314 38.30 -3.14 17.49
CA VAL A 314 36.87 -3.37 17.24
C VAL A 314 36.27 -2.30 16.32
N GLY A 315 37.12 -1.52 15.65
CA GLY A 315 36.70 -0.53 14.65
C GLY A 315 36.42 0.87 15.19
N GLY A 316 36.78 1.19 16.44
CA GLY A 316 36.69 2.54 17.00
C GLY A 316 37.94 3.39 16.79
N MET A 317 38.01 4.60 17.37
CA MET A 317 39.17 5.49 17.27
C MET A 317 40.14 5.37 18.46
N GLY A 318 39.72 4.77 19.57
CA GLY A 318 40.51 4.61 20.79
C GLY A 318 40.78 5.93 21.51
N PHE A 319 39.89 6.92 21.36
CA PHE A 319 39.99 8.18 22.09
C PHE A 319 39.64 7.98 23.57
N SER A 320 40.19 8.84 24.42
CA SER A 320 39.72 8.95 25.81
C SER A 320 38.26 9.42 25.82
N GLU A 321 37.52 9.17 26.91
CA GLU A 321 36.13 9.62 27.04
C GLU A 321 36.01 11.14 26.82
N ASP A 322 36.93 11.92 27.39
CA ASP A 322 37.00 13.38 27.25
C ASP A 322 37.29 13.83 25.82
N ASP A 323 38.16 13.12 25.09
CA ASP A 323 38.51 13.48 23.71
C ASP A 323 37.44 13.01 22.71
N ALA A 324 36.77 11.89 23.00
CA ALA A 324 35.63 11.40 22.24
C ALA A 324 34.43 12.36 22.36
N GLU A 325 34.18 12.91 23.55
CA GLU A 325 33.13 13.90 23.80
C GLU A 325 33.39 15.19 23.02
N LYS A 326 34.57 15.80 23.17
CA LYS A 326 34.97 17.01 22.43
C LYS A 326 34.85 16.82 20.91
N MET A 327 35.26 15.65 20.43
CA MET A 327 35.20 15.33 19.01
C MET A 327 33.75 15.14 18.52
N ALA A 328 32.90 14.47 19.32
CA ALA A 328 31.49 14.33 19.01
C ALA A 328 30.77 15.69 18.99
N ASP A 329 31.13 16.61 19.87
CA ASP A 329 30.58 17.98 19.91
C ASP A 329 30.91 18.78 18.66
N ILE A 330 32.17 18.73 18.20
CA ILE A 330 32.59 19.41 16.95
C ILE A 330 31.80 18.85 15.75
N ILE A 331 31.64 17.53 15.68
CA ILE A 331 30.88 16.88 14.60
C ILE A 331 29.40 17.28 14.67
N GLU A 332 28.82 17.37 15.87
CA GLU A 332 27.43 17.76 16.07
C GLU A 332 27.17 19.23 15.72
N GLU A 333 28.09 20.13 16.06
CA GLU A 333 28.01 21.55 15.68
C GLU A 333 28.03 21.72 14.16
N GLN A 334 28.94 21.03 13.46
CA GLN A 334 28.99 21.07 12.00
C GLN A 334 27.76 20.43 11.35
N TYR A 335 27.22 19.35 11.91
CA TYR A 335 25.96 18.75 11.47
C TYR A 335 24.80 19.76 11.55
N LYS A 336 24.67 20.50 12.66
CA LYS A 336 23.62 21.52 12.83
C LYS A 336 23.73 22.63 11.79
N LEU A 337 24.94 23.16 11.58
CA LEU A 337 25.20 24.19 10.57
C LEU A 337 24.83 23.73 9.15
N HIS A 338 25.21 22.51 8.77
CA HIS A 338 24.84 21.94 7.48
C HIS A 338 23.33 21.72 7.35
N ARG A 339 22.67 21.24 8.40
CA ARG A 339 21.22 21.01 8.39
C ARG A 339 20.43 22.31 8.30
N GLU A 340 20.86 23.36 9.00
CA GLU A 340 20.23 24.68 8.93
C GLU A 340 20.37 25.32 7.54
N ALA A 341 21.52 25.15 6.88
CA ALA A 341 21.75 25.60 5.51
C ALA A 341 20.83 24.87 4.51
N VAL A 342 20.71 23.53 4.62
CA VAL A 342 19.82 22.73 3.75
C VAL A 342 18.36 23.11 3.97
N VAL A 343 17.92 23.25 5.22
CA VAL A 343 16.53 23.62 5.56
C VAL A 343 16.18 25.02 5.06
N THR A 344 17.12 25.97 5.11
CA THR A 344 16.88 27.33 4.61
C THR A 344 16.81 27.38 3.07
N GLU A 345 17.65 26.63 2.38
CA GLU A 345 17.63 26.50 0.92
C GLU A 345 16.34 25.80 0.43
N GLU A 346 15.93 24.71 1.07
CA GLU A 346 14.68 24.00 0.77
C GLU A 346 13.46 24.92 0.98
N ARG A 347 13.44 25.69 2.07
CA ARG A 347 12.35 26.64 2.34
C ARG A 347 12.27 27.74 1.30
N GLN A 348 13.40 28.25 0.80
CA GLN A 348 13.44 29.22 -0.29
C GLN A 348 12.95 28.62 -1.61
N ASN A 349 13.32 27.36 -1.89
CA ASN A 349 12.88 26.68 -3.09
C ASN A 349 11.36 26.38 -3.07
N ILE A 350 10.83 25.96 -1.92
CA ILE A 350 9.39 25.76 -1.71
C ILE A 350 8.62 27.07 -1.94
N ASN A 351 9.08 28.18 -1.38
CA ASN A 351 8.45 29.49 -1.58
C ASN A 351 8.47 29.91 -3.06
N ARG A 352 9.60 29.71 -3.76
CA ARG A 352 9.73 30.01 -5.19
C ARG A 352 8.79 29.16 -6.05
N VAL A 353 8.65 27.88 -5.74
CA VAL A 353 7.71 26.97 -6.43
C VAL A 353 6.26 27.38 -6.17
N GLN A 354 5.92 27.76 -4.93
CA GLN A 354 4.59 28.26 -4.58
C GLN A 354 4.24 29.57 -5.29
N GLU A 355 5.17 30.51 -5.40
CA GLU A 355 4.97 31.75 -6.16
C GLU A 355 4.76 31.49 -7.66
N GLN A 356 5.55 30.59 -8.25
CA GLN A 356 5.39 30.19 -9.65
C GLN A 356 4.06 29.47 -9.92
N GLN A 357 3.60 28.63 -9.00
CA GLN A 357 2.29 27.99 -9.08
C GLN A 357 1.17 29.01 -8.91
N GLY A 358 1.30 29.96 -7.98
CA GLY A 358 0.35 31.05 -7.78
C GLY A 358 0.18 31.93 -9.01
N GLN A 359 1.28 32.27 -9.70
CA GLN A 359 1.26 33.01 -10.97
C GLN A 359 0.59 32.21 -12.09
N LYS A 360 0.85 30.91 -12.20
CA LYS A 360 0.17 30.05 -13.19
C LYS A 360 -1.34 29.92 -12.91
N ILE A 361 -1.74 29.87 -11.63
CA ILE A 361 -3.15 29.80 -11.24
C ILE A 361 -3.87 31.13 -11.54
N SER A 362 -3.23 32.27 -11.31
CA SER A 362 -3.82 33.58 -11.63
C SER A 362 -3.92 33.81 -13.14
N GLU A 363 -2.92 33.42 -13.92
CA GLU A 363 -2.97 33.44 -15.39
C GLU A 363 -4.05 32.50 -15.94
N ARG A 364 -4.20 31.30 -15.36
CA ARG A 364 -5.26 30.36 -15.74
C ARG A 364 -6.64 30.91 -15.43
N LYS A 365 -6.85 31.49 -14.24
CA LYS A 365 -8.10 32.16 -13.86
C LYS A 365 -8.42 33.37 -14.75
N ALA A 366 -7.41 34.13 -15.18
CA ALA A 366 -7.58 35.25 -16.09
C ALA A 366 -7.97 34.77 -17.50
N ARG A 367 -7.38 33.67 -17.98
CA ARG A 367 -7.72 33.07 -19.27
C ARG A 367 -9.11 32.42 -19.25
N GLU A 368 -9.47 31.77 -18.14
CA GLU A 368 -10.80 31.18 -17.94
C GLU A 368 -11.89 32.26 -17.82
N SER A 369 -11.62 33.39 -17.16
CA SER A 369 -12.58 34.50 -17.10
C SER A 369 -12.79 35.19 -18.45
N GLN A 370 -11.73 35.33 -19.26
CA GLN A 370 -11.82 35.82 -20.64
C GLN A 370 -12.59 34.83 -21.54
N ALA A 371 -12.28 33.53 -21.46
CA ALA A 371 -13.00 32.50 -22.22
C ALA A 371 -14.49 32.40 -21.80
N HIS A 372 -14.78 32.56 -20.51
CA HIS A 372 -16.14 32.56 -19.98
C HIS A 372 -16.92 33.82 -20.42
N ALA A 373 -16.26 34.98 -20.50
CA ALA A 373 -16.85 36.20 -21.05
C ALA A 373 -17.19 36.07 -22.54
N GLU A 374 -16.27 35.52 -23.35
CA GLU A 374 -16.48 35.26 -24.78
C GLU A 374 -17.56 34.20 -25.03
N TRP A 375 -17.63 33.16 -24.18
CA TRP A 375 -18.69 32.16 -24.22
C TRP A 375 -20.06 32.77 -23.89
N PHE A 376 -20.12 33.64 -22.88
CA PHE A 376 -21.36 34.33 -22.49
C PHE A 376 -21.86 35.27 -23.61
N GLU A 377 -20.95 35.98 -24.27
CA GLU A 377 -21.28 36.86 -25.40
C GLU A 377 -21.79 36.07 -26.63
N LYS A 378 -21.13 34.94 -26.96
CA LYS A 378 -21.59 34.04 -28.03
C LYS A 378 -22.97 33.45 -27.74
N LYS A 379 -23.27 33.13 -26.48
CA LYS A 379 -24.55 32.55 -26.05
C LYS A 379 -25.70 33.55 -26.07
N ILE A 380 -25.45 34.83 -25.73
CA ILE A 380 -26.43 35.91 -25.90
C ILE A 380 -26.74 36.14 -27.39
N ARG A 381 -25.71 36.10 -28.25
CA ARG A 381 -25.85 36.28 -29.70
C ARG A 381 -26.58 35.11 -30.38
N SER A 382 -26.42 33.87 -29.90
CA SER A 382 -27.20 32.73 -30.38
C SER A 382 -28.64 32.77 -29.89
N GLY A 383 -28.88 33.19 -28.64
CA GLY A 383 -30.23 33.35 -28.09
C GLY A 383 -31.08 34.39 -28.84
N GLN A 384 -30.48 35.53 -29.24
CA GLN A 384 -31.18 36.54 -30.04
C GLN A 384 -31.57 36.04 -31.45
N ARG A 385 -30.71 35.22 -32.08
CA ARG A 385 -31.02 34.60 -33.39
C ARG A 385 -32.12 33.56 -33.30
N ASP A 386 -32.16 32.78 -32.22
CA ASP A 386 -33.20 31.77 -32.00
C ASP A 386 -34.57 32.40 -31.70
N ASP A 387 -34.60 33.54 -31.02
CA ASP A 387 -35.84 34.28 -30.74
C ASP A 387 -36.40 34.98 -31.99
N GLU A 388 -35.54 35.56 -32.84
CA GLU A 388 -35.95 36.11 -34.15
C GLU A 388 -36.46 35.01 -35.10
N ALA A 389 -35.78 33.86 -35.15
CA ALA A 389 -36.21 32.72 -35.96
C ALA A 389 -37.54 32.12 -35.46
N ARG A 390 -37.74 32.07 -34.14
CA ARG A 390 -39.03 31.65 -33.54
C ARG A 390 -40.16 32.63 -33.86
N GLN A 391 -39.92 33.93 -33.82
CA GLN A 391 -40.97 34.91 -34.15
C GLN A 391 -41.36 34.83 -35.63
N VAL A 392 -40.41 34.69 -36.54
CA VAL A 392 -40.69 34.50 -37.98
C VAL A 392 -41.44 33.18 -38.23
N PHE A 393 -41.06 32.11 -37.54
CA PHE A 393 -41.74 30.80 -37.62
C PHE A 393 -43.18 30.86 -37.09
N PHE A 394 -43.42 31.55 -35.97
CA PHE A 394 -44.77 31.75 -35.43
C PHE A 394 -45.64 32.65 -36.31
N GLN A 395 -45.05 33.63 -36.99
CA GLN A 395 -45.75 34.48 -37.97
C GLN A 395 -46.22 33.64 -39.18
N GLN A 396 -45.34 32.80 -39.73
CA GLN A 396 -45.66 31.90 -40.85
C GLN A 396 -46.71 30.83 -40.49
N MET A 397 -46.65 30.28 -39.27
CA MET A 397 -47.67 29.34 -38.77
C MET A 397 -49.05 29.98 -38.61
N LYS A 398 -49.11 31.27 -38.24
CA LYS A 398 -50.37 32.00 -38.09
C LYS A 398 -51.02 32.31 -39.45
N GLU A 399 -50.21 32.52 -40.49
CA GLU A 399 -50.67 32.71 -41.87
C GLU A 399 -51.10 31.38 -42.53
N ALA A 400 -50.43 30.26 -42.20
CA ALA A 400 -50.78 28.93 -42.69
C ALA A 400 -52.05 28.34 -42.03
N ALA A 401 -52.36 28.71 -40.79
CA ALA A 401 -53.56 28.25 -40.07
C ALA A 401 -54.85 29.00 -40.46
N ALA A 402 -54.76 30.12 -41.20
CA ALA A 402 -55.92 30.86 -41.71
C ALA A 402 -56.47 30.30 -43.05
N GLY A 403 -55.86 29.23 -43.59
CA GLY A 403 -56.17 28.74 -44.93
C GLY A 403 -56.05 27.24 -45.11
N ARG A 404 -56.92 26.44 -44.45
CA ARG A 404 -57.72 25.35 -45.06
C ARG A 404 -58.18 24.32 -44.05
N VAL A 405 -59.48 24.09 -44.12
CA VAL A 405 -60.27 23.02 -43.51
C VAL A 405 -60.31 21.81 -44.46
N GLN A 406 -60.49 20.63 -43.86
CA GLN A 406 -61.06 19.36 -44.39
C GLN A 406 -60.15 18.15 -44.71
N SER A 407 -60.48 17.09 -43.96
CA SER A 407 -60.63 15.66 -44.29
C SER A 407 -59.40 14.77 -44.56
N SER A 408 -59.26 13.77 -43.67
CA SER A 408 -58.69 12.42 -43.87
C SER A 408 -59.71 11.50 -44.59
N PRO A 409 -59.48 10.19 -44.91
CA PRO A 409 -58.31 9.31 -44.69
C PRO A 409 -57.97 8.34 -45.86
N ASN A 410 -56.81 7.64 -45.81
CA ASN A 410 -56.65 6.17 -45.93
C ASN A 410 -55.20 5.72 -46.21
N ALA A 411 -54.84 4.54 -45.68
CA ALA A 411 -53.62 3.75 -45.92
C ALA A 411 -53.63 3.09 -47.34
N PRO A 412 -52.52 2.53 -47.90
CA PRO A 412 -51.89 1.29 -47.39
C PRO A 412 -50.35 1.10 -47.62
N SER A 413 -49.81 0.14 -46.87
CA SER A 413 -48.77 -0.89 -47.13
C SER A 413 -47.74 -0.79 -48.28
N GLY A 414 -46.48 -1.18 -47.98
CA GLY A 414 -45.59 -1.86 -48.94
C GLY A 414 -44.07 -1.75 -48.71
N THR A 415 -43.42 -2.88 -48.34
CA THR A 415 -42.13 -3.44 -48.86
C THR A 415 -40.95 -2.50 -49.19
N GLY A 416 -39.67 -2.73 -48.83
CA GLY A 416 -38.91 -3.88 -48.35
C GLY A 416 -37.39 -3.63 -48.61
N ALA A 417 -36.55 -4.51 -48.03
CA ALA A 417 -35.14 -4.80 -48.37
C ALA A 417 -33.99 -3.90 -47.80
N PRO A 418 -32.80 -4.49 -47.56
CA PRO A 418 -31.94 -4.24 -46.37
C PRO A 418 -30.55 -3.64 -46.71
N PRO A 419 -29.69 -3.40 -45.70
CA PRO A 419 -28.26 -3.54 -45.90
C PRO A 419 -27.57 -4.48 -44.88
N THR A 420 -26.99 -5.52 -45.46
CA THR A 420 -25.68 -6.15 -45.16
C THR A 420 -24.88 -5.63 -43.97
N THR A 421 -24.68 -6.49 -42.97
CA THR A 421 -23.65 -6.39 -41.93
C THR A 421 -22.35 -7.07 -42.38
N PRO A 422 -21.17 -6.44 -42.20
CA PRO A 422 -19.92 -7.17 -42.09
C PRO A 422 -19.60 -7.51 -40.61
N MET A 423 -19.37 -8.80 -40.41
CA MET A 423 -18.62 -9.52 -39.37
C MET A 423 -18.13 -8.75 -38.13
N VAL A 424 -18.68 -9.15 -36.98
CA VAL A 424 -18.13 -8.95 -35.64
C VAL A 424 -17.14 -10.07 -35.36
N ASP A 425 -15.88 -9.73 -35.13
CA ASP A 425 -14.94 -10.62 -34.46
C ASP A 425 -14.19 -9.81 -33.39
N SER A 426 -14.53 -10.07 -32.13
CA SER A 426 -13.73 -9.86 -30.91
C SER A 426 -14.67 -10.06 -29.71
N VAL A 427 -14.85 -11.31 -29.30
CA VAL A 427 -15.46 -11.65 -28.02
C VAL A 427 -14.49 -11.24 -26.92
N SER A 428 -14.76 -10.12 -26.25
CA SER A 428 -14.05 -9.71 -25.02
C SER A 428 -14.44 -10.67 -23.89
N ALA A 429 -13.43 -11.08 -23.10
CA ALA A 429 -13.58 -12.00 -21.97
C ALA A 429 -14.69 -11.56 -20.99
N PRO A 430 -15.41 -12.51 -20.35
CA PRO A 430 -16.51 -12.18 -19.44
C PRO A 430 -16.01 -11.39 -18.23
N THR A 431 -16.72 -10.32 -17.89
CA THR A 431 -16.51 -9.53 -16.68
C THR A 431 -16.66 -10.43 -15.45
N ARG A 432 -15.54 -10.69 -14.78
CA ARG A 432 -15.54 -11.26 -13.43
C ARG A 432 -16.05 -10.20 -12.46
N LEU A 433 -16.84 -10.60 -11.47
CA LEU A 433 -17.15 -9.75 -10.32
C LEU A 433 -15.86 -9.62 -9.51
N MET A 434 -15.19 -8.48 -9.63
CA MET A 434 -13.96 -8.15 -8.89
C MET A 434 -14.30 -7.11 -7.82
N GLY A 435 -13.60 -7.14 -6.69
CA GLY A 435 -13.77 -6.15 -5.62
C GLY A 435 -13.26 -4.77 -6.02
N LEU A 436 -13.69 -3.70 -5.33
CA LEU A 436 -13.30 -2.32 -5.66
C LEU A 436 -11.78 -2.11 -5.68
N THR A 437 -11.05 -2.72 -4.74
CA THR A 437 -9.57 -2.67 -4.68
C THR A 437 -8.93 -3.37 -5.88
N GLU A 438 -9.44 -4.54 -6.25
CA GLU A 438 -8.95 -5.31 -7.40
C GLU A 438 -9.24 -4.59 -8.73
N GLU A 439 -10.43 -3.97 -8.84
CA GLU A 439 -10.77 -3.15 -10.01
C GLU A 439 -9.84 -1.93 -10.14
N LEU A 440 -9.46 -1.29 -9.03
CA LEU A 440 -8.48 -0.20 -9.04
C LEU A 440 -7.09 -0.71 -9.44
N GLN A 441 -6.68 -1.88 -8.93
CA GLN A 441 -5.38 -2.49 -9.23
C GLN A 441 -5.24 -2.89 -10.70
N ASP A 442 -6.29 -3.43 -11.31
CA ASP A 442 -6.24 -3.91 -12.69
C ASP A 442 -6.60 -2.82 -13.72
N THR A 443 -6.80 -1.58 -13.28
CA THR A 443 -7.15 -0.46 -14.17
C THR A 443 -6.05 -0.21 -15.20
N SER A 444 -6.35 -0.51 -16.47
CA SER A 444 -5.51 -0.25 -17.64
C SER A 444 -5.99 0.96 -18.46
N VAL A 445 -5.18 1.41 -19.41
CA VAL A 445 -5.54 2.50 -20.35
C VAL A 445 -6.82 2.17 -21.12
N ASP A 446 -6.95 0.95 -21.62
CA ASP A 446 -8.14 0.51 -22.34
C ASP A 446 -9.38 0.44 -21.43
N MET A 447 -9.21 0.00 -20.17
CA MET A 447 -10.32 -0.05 -19.22
C MET A 447 -10.77 1.36 -18.84
N PHE A 448 -9.84 2.30 -18.68
CA PHE A 448 -10.12 3.70 -18.41
C PHE A 448 -10.94 4.36 -19.53
N ARG A 449 -10.56 4.13 -20.79
CA ARG A 449 -11.28 4.61 -21.99
C ARG A 449 -12.69 4.02 -22.12
N ARG A 450 -12.90 2.80 -21.63
CA ARG A 450 -14.22 2.14 -21.63
C ARG A 450 -15.10 2.59 -20.47
N LEU A 451 -14.50 3.11 -19.40
CA LEU A 451 -15.22 3.45 -18.15
C LEU A 451 -16.21 4.61 -18.36
N ALA A 452 -15.88 5.58 -19.21
CA ALA A 452 -16.78 6.67 -19.60
C ALA A 452 -16.42 7.25 -20.97
N ARG A 453 -17.32 8.07 -21.54
CA ARG A 453 -17.09 8.72 -22.84
C ARG A 453 -16.03 9.83 -22.79
N SER A 454 -15.84 10.47 -21.63
CA SER A 454 -14.81 11.49 -21.44
C SER A 454 -13.80 11.02 -20.37
N PRO A 455 -12.50 11.39 -20.49
CA PRO A 455 -11.50 11.06 -19.47
C PRO A 455 -11.83 11.62 -18.09
N HIS A 456 -12.43 12.81 -18.02
CA HIS A 456 -12.86 13.42 -16.76
C HIS A 456 -13.95 12.60 -16.07
N ASP A 457 -14.99 12.17 -16.80
CA ASP A 457 -16.04 11.32 -16.22
C ASP A 457 -15.50 9.95 -15.75
N ALA A 458 -14.47 9.44 -16.43
CA ALA A 458 -13.77 8.22 -16.00
C ALA A 458 -13.00 8.45 -14.69
N ALA A 459 -12.32 9.59 -14.55
CA ALA A 459 -11.67 9.97 -13.28
C ALA A 459 -12.66 10.12 -12.13
N VAL A 460 -13.80 10.78 -12.35
CA VAL A 460 -14.87 10.90 -11.34
C VAL A 460 -15.33 9.52 -10.85
N LYS A 461 -15.48 8.54 -11.76
CA LYS A 461 -15.87 7.17 -11.38
C LYS A 461 -14.80 6.46 -10.56
N LEU A 462 -13.52 6.64 -10.87
CA LEU A 462 -12.43 6.05 -10.08
C LEU A 462 -12.29 6.71 -8.71
N ILE A 463 -12.47 8.03 -8.64
CA ILE A 463 -12.55 8.78 -7.38
C ILE A 463 -13.70 8.27 -6.51
N GLN A 464 -14.88 8.04 -7.08
CA GLN A 464 -16.02 7.47 -6.35
C GLN A 464 -15.71 6.08 -5.77
N LYS A 465 -14.94 5.24 -6.47
CA LYS A 465 -14.50 3.94 -5.93
C LYS A 465 -13.58 4.11 -4.73
N LEU A 466 -12.62 5.04 -4.83
CA LEU A 466 -11.75 5.39 -3.72
C LEU A 466 -12.59 5.93 -2.53
N ASP A 467 -13.53 6.85 -2.76
CA ASP A 467 -14.40 7.39 -1.71
C ASP A 467 -15.29 6.33 -1.06
N ALA A 468 -15.76 5.35 -1.83
CA ALA A 468 -16.47 4.19 -1.29
C ALA A 468 -15.58 3.38 -0.34
N LEU A 469 -14.34 3.10 -0.73
CA LEU A 469 -13.36 2.45 0.14
C LEU A 469 -13.05 3.26 1.39
N LYS A 470 -13.01 4.60 1.28
CA LYS A 470 -12.87 5.51 2.43
C LYS A 470 -14.02 5.45 3.40
N ALA A 471 -15.23 5.35 2.88
CA ALA A 471 -16.43 5.22 3.71
C ALA A 471 -16.47 3.86 4.42
N GLU A 472 -15.86 2.81 3.85
CA GLU A 472 -15.70 1.51 4.50
C GLU A 472 -14.73 1.58 5.68
N SER A 473 -13.48 1.99 5.44
CA SER A 473 -12.48 2.26 6.49
C SER A 473 -11.26 3.01 5.94
N PHE A 474 -10.42 3.55 6.83
CA PHE A 474 -9.17 4.19 6.42
C PHE A 474 -8.16 3.19 5.82
N GLU A 475 -8.17 1.94 6.28
CA GLU A 475 -7.36 0.84 5.75
C GLU A 475 -7.81 0.48 4.34
N ARG A 476 -9.13 0.38 4.11
CA ARG A 476 -9.69 0.14 2.78
C ARG A 476 -9.36 1.27 1.81
N TRP A 477 -9.41 2.52 2.26
CA TRP A 477 -8.90 3.65 1.51
C TRP A 477 -7.42 3.48 1.16
N THR A 478 -6.60 3.13 2.16
CA THR A 478 -5.15 2.97 1.97
C THR A 478 -4.85 1.83 0.98
N GLU A 479 -5.52 0.68 1.11
CA GLU A 479 -5.48 -0.44 0.16
C GLU A 479 -5.88 0.00 -1.25
N GLY A 480 -6.97 0.77 -1.38
CA GLY A 480 -7.43 1.34 -2.65
C GLY A 480 -6.42 2.29 -3.29
N VAL A 481 -5.80 3.16 -2.51
CA VAL A 481 -4.74 4.08 -2.98
C VAL A 481 -3.50 3.29 -3.43
N GLN A 482 -3.13 2.21 -2.73
CA GLN A 482 -2.01 1.36 -3.14
C GLN A 482 -2.33 0.55 -4.40
N ALA A 483 -3.54 -0.01 -4.49
CA ALA A 483 -4.04 -0.66 -5.70
C ALA A 483 -3.99 0.30 -6.89
N TRP A 484 -4.47 1.53 -6.72
CA TRP A 484 -4.37 2.58 -7.72
C TRP A 484 -2.92 2.89 -8.12
N ARG A 485 -2.00 3.02 -7.16
CA ARG A 485 -0.57 3.22 -7.42
C ARG A 485 0.05 2.08 -8.24
N ALA A 486 -0.34 0.85 -7.96
CA ALA A 486 0.13 -0.34 -8.65
C ALA A 486 -0.52 -0.54 -10.04
N SER A 487 -1.56 0.23 -10.37
CA SER A 487 -2.34 0.00 -11.57
C SER A 487 -1.55 0.22 -12.86
N PRO A 488 -1.76 -0.59 -13.92
CA PRO A 488 -1.12 -0.38 -15.22
C PRO A 488 -1.33 1.03 -15.78
N LEU A 489 -2.50 1.64 -15.53
CA LEU A 489 -2.80 3.03 -15.92
C LEU A 489 -1.87 4.03 -15.22
N GLN A 490 -1.72 3.92 -13.90
CA GLN A 490 -0.85 4.82 -13.13
C GLN A 490 0.63 4.60 -13.48
N GLN A 491 1.03 3.36 -13.73
CA GLN A 491 2.39 3.06 -14.19
C GLN A 491 2.67 3.67 -15.57
N ALA A 492 1.70 3.62 -16.50
CA ALA A 492 1.81 4.28 -17.80
C ALA A 492 1.94 5.80 -17.67
N TYR A 493 1.19 6.42 -16.75
CA TYR A 493 1.29 7.84 -16.42
C TYR A 493 2.67 8.21 -15.86
N LEU A 494 3.16 7.47 -14.85
CA LEU A 494 4.47 7.71 -14.24
C LEU A 494 5.62 7.51 -15.23
N ALA A 495 5.52 6.50 -16.11
CA ALA A 495 6.49 6.28 -17.18
C ALA A 495 6.55 7.48 -18.13
N LEU A 496 5.39 8.05 -18.49
CA LEU A 496 5.31 9.19 -19.39
C LEU A 496 5.88 10.47 -18.77
N ILE A 497 5.62 10.69 -17.48
CA ILE A 497 6.26 11.78 -16.72
C ILE A 497 7.78 11.56 -16.61
N GLY A 498 8.22 10.35 -16.29
CA GLY A 498 9.63 10.00 -16.22
C GLY A 498 10.35 10.27 -17.55
N ASP A 499 9.71 9.96 -18.68
CA ASP A 499 10.27 10.23 -20.00
C ASP A 499 10.30 11.72 -20.34
N SER A 500 9.30 12.50 -19.90
CA SER A 500 9.34 13.97 -19.98
C SER A 500 10.53 14.56 -19.22
N PHE A 501 10.82 14.07 -18.01
CA PHE A 501 11.99 14.49 -17.24
C PHE A 501 13.31 14.06 -17.90
N ARG A 502 13.41 12.81 -18.39
CA ARG A 502 14.62 12.30 -19.05
C ARG A 502 14.94 13.06 -20.34
N ALA A 503 13.91 13.41 -21.11
CA ALA A 503 14.07 14.10 -22.38
C ALA A 503 14.18 15.63 -22.24
N GLY A 504 13.89 16.18 -21.06
CA GLY A 504 13.84 17.63 -20.83
C GLY A 504 12.77 18.34 -21.66
N ARG A 505 11.68 17.64 -22.00
CA ARG A 505 10.59 18.11 -22.88
C ARG A 505 9.27 18.11 -22.15
N SER A 506 8.29 18.88 -22.61
CA SER A 506 6.98 18.89 -21.97
C SER A 506 6.27 17.53 -22.13
N VAL A 507 5.44 17.18 -21.16
CA VAL A 507 4.61 15.96 -21.16
C VAL A 507 3.76 15.89 -22.45
N VAL A 508 3.25 17.04 -22.92
CA VAL A 508 2.46 17.15 -24.16
C VAL A 508 3.31 16.81 -25.39
N GLU A 509 4.54 17.33 -25.49
CA GLU A 509 5.45 17.00 -26.59
C GLU A 509 5.83 15.51 -26.62
N ILE A 510 6.01 14.88 -25.45
CA ILE A 510 6.29 13.44 -25.35
C ILE A 510 5.09 12.61 -25.80
N ILE A 511 3.87 13.01 -25.43
CA ILE A 511 2.63 12.38 -25.89
C ILE A 511 2.51 12.49 -27.41
N GLU A 512 2.66 13.68 -27.98
CA GLU A 512 2.59 13.90 -29.43
C GLU A 512 3.64 13.13 -30.22
N GLN A 513 4.84 12.97 -29.65
CA GLN A 513 5.90 12.18 -30.25
C GLN A 513 5.57 10.68 -30.20
N LYS A 514 5.14 10.17 -29.05
CA LYS A 514 4.83 8.75 -28.86
C LYS A 514 3.55 8.32 -29.58
N ALA A 515 2.55 9.20 -29.68
CA ALA A 515 1.29 8.94 -30.37
C ALA A 515 1.48 8.66 -31.88
N LYS A 516 2.59 9.09 -32.47
CA LYS A 516 2.96 8.77 -33.87
C LYS A 516 3.40 7.32 -34.06
N THR A 517 3.83 6.66 -32.99
CA THR A 517 4.42 5.30 -33.00
C THR A 517 3.60 4.28 -32.22
N ASP A 518 2.86 4.72 -31.20
CA ASP A 518 2.04 3.87 -30.35
C ASP A 518 0.65 4.52 -30.16
N PRO A 519 -0.41 3.96 -30.77
CA PRO A 519 -1.78 4.45 -30.60
C PRO A 519 -2.35 4.18 -29.20
N ASN A 520 -1.69 3.38 -28.35
CA ASN A 520 -2.14 3.10 -26.99
C ASN A 520 -1.52 4.03 -25.93
N VAL A 521 -0.78 5.06 -26.34
CA VAL A 521 -0.26 6.07 -25.40
C VAL A 521 -1.40 6.90 -24.78
N LEU A 522 -1.19 7.36 -23.54
CA LEU A 522 -2.10 8.29 -22.87
C LEU A 522 -2.17 9.63 -23.61
N THR A 523 -3.37 10.17 -23.77
CA THR A 523 -3.60 11.51 -24.30
C THR A 523 -3.40 12.58 -23.22
N SER A 524 -3.25 13.84 -23.64
CA SER A 524 -3.12 14.97 -22.73
C SER A 524 -4.33 15.15 -21.80
N GLU A 525 -5.54 14.87 -22.29
CA GLU A 525 -6.76 14.89 -21.49
C GLU A 525 -6.79 13.75 -20.46
N GLU A 526 -6.34 12.55 -20.84
CA GLU A 526 -6.25 11.40 -19.93
C GLU A 526 -5.20 11.63 -18.84
N VAL A 527 -4.05 12.22 -19.16
CA VAL A 527 -3.04 12.62 -18.17
C VAL A 527 -3.61 13.63 -17.18
N GLY A 528 -4.38 14.62 -17.65
CA GLY A 528 -5.04 15.59 -16.79
C GLY A 528 -6.06 14.93 -15.84
N ALA A 529 -6.84 13.98 -16.35
CA ALA A 529 -7.79 13.21 -15.55
C ALA A 529 -7.10 12.32 -14.51
N ILE A 530 -5.98 11.69 -14.85
CA ILE A 530 -5.17 10.89 -13.91
C ILE A 530 -4.56 11.78 -12.80
N MET A 531 -4.12 13.00 -13.13
CA MET A 531 -3.66 13.97 -12.13
C MET A 531 -4.75 14.35 -11.12
N GLU A 532 -6.00 14.46 -11.57
CA GLU A 532 -7.15 14.72 -10.70
C GLU A 532 -7.34 13.59 -9.69
N ILE A 533 -7.28 12.33 -10.14
CA ILE A 533 -7.34 11.15 -9.27
C ILE A 533 -6.17 11.15 -8.28
N ASN A 534 -4.95 11.44 -8.74
CA ASN A 534 -3.75 11.49 -7.90
C ASN A 534 -3.85 12.59 -6.83
N THR A 535 -4.38 13.75 -7.19
CA THR A 535 -4.62 14.85 -6.24
C THR A 535 -5.61 14.44 -5.16
N HIS A 536 -6.70 13.77 -5.54
CA HIS A 536 -7.71 13.26 -4.61
C HIS A 536 -7.14 12.17 -3.68
N ALA A 537 -6.31 11.29 -4.23
CA ALA A 537 -5.60 10.24 -3.51
C ALA A 537 -4.39 10.76 -2.70
N GLN A 538 -4.10 12.06 -2.75
CA GLN A 538 -2.97 12.73 -2.07
C GLN A 538 -1.60 12.14 -2.47
N LEU A 539 -1.36 11.98 -3.77
CA LEU A 539 -0.18 11.36 -4.38
C LEU A 539 0.80 12.34 -5.02
#